data_AF-A0A914URZ8-F1
#
_entry.id   AF-A0A914URZ8-F1
#
_cell.length_a   1.000
_cell.length_b   1.000
_cell.length_c   1.000
_cell.angle_alpha   90.00
_cell.angle_beta   90.00
_cell.angle_gamma   90.00
#
_symmetry.space_group_name_H-M   'P 1'
#
loop_
_entity.id
_entity.type
_entity.pdbx_description
1 polymer ?
#
loop_
_entity_poly.entity_id
_entity_poly.type
_entity_poly.pdbx_seq_one_letter_code
_entity_poly.pdbx_strand_id
1 'polypeptide(L)'
;QSRFTIYSEYCNNRPVSCAELANLSRQAQYHQFFEACRLLRGMPKLSLEGFLLTPVQRICKYPLQLAELLKATPDSHPDRQAVEGAYNAMRAVASDINDRKRRLESLQKIAAWQYTVEGWRGPDLLDRNSAMLHSGELTCRCMINGSVQWTKEVVAFLFDQTLILCKRDLLKRNLHIFKDRVSLDAARFVDIKDGKDANFGVSVKHAWKLVTDTTQYLFSCRDRKSKRQWVETFEARDARHQQGLDERPATNDERRLVIATIRSPLVESNGIVARKSESQLGLHSSDSSDGPMSRRNSGAKKNSIRKKPSS
;
A
#
# COMPACT_ATOMS: atom_id res chain seq x y z
N GLN A 1 -3.39 7.74 28.14
CA GLN A 1 -3.34 6.83 26.98
C GLN A 1 -2.12 7.05 26.06
N SER A 2 -1.57 8.27 25.95
CA SER A 2 -0.49 8.61 25.00
C SER A 2 0.80 7.77 25.07
N ARG A 3 1.18 7.21 26.24
CA ARG A 3 2.44 6.45 26.37
C ARG A 3 2.41 5.05 25.75
N PHE A 4 1.25 4.44 25.53
CA PHE A 4 1.17 3.09 24.95
C PHE A 4 1.17 3.09 23.41
N THR A 5 1.06 4.25 22.77
CA THR A 5 1.10 4.37 21.30
C THR A 5 2.44 3.92 20.71
N ILE A 6 3.52 3.99 21.48
CA ILE A 6 4.87 3.51 21.10
C ILE A 6 4.87 2.01 20.76
N TYR A 7 3.96 1.22 21.35
CA TYR A 7 3.84 -0.20 21.04
C TYR A 7 3.35 -0.42 19.60
N SER A 8 2.60 0.52 19.04
CA SER A 8 2.22 0.44 17.62
C SER A 8 3.46 0.50 16.73
N GLU A 9 4.37 1.45 16.97
CA GLU A 9 5.59 1.57 16.20
C GLU A 9 6.46 0.31 16.35
N TYR A 10 6.61 -0.17 17.59
CA TYR A 10 7.34 -1.40 17.88
C TYR A 10 6.77 -2.62 17.14
N CYS A 11 5.46 -2.83 17.22
CA CYS A 11 4.77 -3.93 16.56
C CYS A 11 4.87 -3.85 15.04
N ASN A 12 4.75 -2.64 14.47
CA ASN A 12 4.79 -2.39 13.03
C ASN A 12 6.18 -2.63 12.44
N ASN A 13 7.26 -2.29 13.16
CA ASN A 13 8.64 -2.55 12.74
C ASN A 13 9.08 -4.00 12.97
N ARG A 14 8.30 -4.81 13.70
CA ARG A 14 8.69 -6.17 14.08
C ARG A 14 9.04 -7.04 12.87
N PRO A 15 8.25 -7.11 11.77
CA PRO A 15 8.59 -7.93 10.60
C PRO A 15 9.94 -7.59 9.99
N VAL A 16 10.28 -6.30 9.87
CA VAL A 16 11.58 -5.86 9.35
C VAL A 16 12.71 -6.26 10.30
N SER A 17 12.54 -6.02 11.60
CA SER A 17 13.53 -6.40 12.61
C SER A 17 13.74 -7.93 12.70
N CYS A 18 12.69 -8.74 12.55
CA CYS A 18 12.80 -10.20 12.47
C CYS A 18 13.70 -10.60 11.32
N ALA A 19 13.47 -10.01 10.15
CA ALA A 19 14.18 -10.39 8.95
C ALA A 19 15.66 -10.02 9.01
N GLU A 20 15.97 -8.83 9.51
CA GLU A 20 17.34 -8.41 9.71
C GLU A 20 18.04 -9.30 10.75
N LEU A 21 17.39 -9.57 11.88
CA LEU A 21 17.95 -10.45 12.90
C LEU A 21 18.18 -11.87 12.38
N ALA A 22 17.26 -12.40 11.58
CA ALA A 22 17.42 -13.72 10.95
C ALA A 22 18.60 -13.74 9.97
N ASN A 23 18.83 -12.66 9.21
CA ASN A 23 19.98 -12.53 8.33
C ASN A 23 21.30 -12.48 9.12
N LEU A 24 21.38 -11.62 10.15
CA LEU A 24 22.56 -11.51 11.01
C LEU A 24 22.86 -12.80 11.76
N SER A 25 21.82 -13.50 12.22
CA SER A 25 21.98 -14.76 12.98
C SER A 25 22.60 -15.90 12.15
N ARG A 26 22.57 -15.82 10.81
CA ARG A 26 23.28 -16.78 9.93
C ARG A 26 24.79 -16.56 9.90
N GLN A 27 25.26 -15.39 10.33
CA GLN A 27 26.67 -15.05 10.33
C GLN A 27 27.28 -15.38 11.70
N ALA A 28 28.29 -16.25 11.72
CA ALA A 28 28.86 -16.79 12.96
C ALA A 28 29.34 -15.70 13.94
N GLN A 29 29.93 -14.61 13.42
CA GLN A 29 30.39 -13.47 14.23
C GLN A 29 29.26 -12.82 15.05
N TYR A 30 28.08 -12.63 14.45
CA TYR A 30 26.93 -12.01 15.12
C TYR A 30 26.25 -13.00 16.06
N HIS A 31 26.17 -14.28 15.68
CA HIS A 31 25.66 -15.32 16.56
C HIS A 31 26.45 -15.40 17.87
N GLN A 32 27.79 -15.46 17.78
CA GLN A 32 28.67 -15.48 18.94
C GLN A 32 28.57 -14.20 19.76
N PHE A 33 28.49 -13.04 19.10
CA PHE A 33 28.31 -11.75 19.76
C PHE A 33 27.02 -11.68 20.58
N PHE A 34 25.88 -12.12 20.01
CA PHE A 34 24.60 -12.13 20.73
C PHE A 34 24.62 -13.08 21.92
N GLU A 35 25.24 -14.25 21.79
CA GLU A 35 25.35 -15.21 22.88
C GLU A 35 26.29 -14.72 24.00
N ALA A 36 27.41 -14.08 23.65
CA ALA A 36 28.30 -13.43 24.61
C ALA A 36 27.56 -12.33 25.39
N CYS A 37 26.81 -11.47 24.71
CA CYS A 37 25.96 -10.46 25.35
C CYS A 37 24.96 -11.09 26.33
N ARG A 38 24.28 -12.17 25.93
CA ARG A 38 23.31 -12.88 26.77
C ARG A 38 23.95 -13.42 28.05
N LEU A 39 25.12 -14.07 27.92
CA LEU A 39 25.86 -14.63 29.05
C LEU A 39 26.38 -13.55 30.01
N LEU A 40 26.99 -12.49 29.48
CA LEU A 40 27.51 -11.37 30.28
C LEU A 40 26.41 -10.67 31.09
N ARG A 41 25.18 -10.64 30.57
CA ARG A 41 24.02 -10.04 31.25
C ARG A 41 23.28 -11.01 32.17
N GLY A 42 23.74 -12.26 32.30
CA GLY A 42 23.07 -13.29 33.11
C GLY A 42 21.66 -13.62 32.64
N MET A 43 21.38 -13.43 31.33
CA MET A 43 20.03 -13.60 30.80
C MET A 43 19.69 -15.08 30.58
N PRO A 44 18.42 -15.49 30.74
CA PRO A 44 18.01 -16.88 30.50
C PRO A 44 18.28 -17.30 29.04
N LYS A 45 18.36 -18.60 28.79
CA LYS A 45 18.62 -19.19 27.46
C LYS A 45 17.41 -19.03 26.52
N LEU A 46 17.15 -17.79 26.13
CA LEU A 46 16.14 -17.37 25.16
C LEU A 46 16.86 -16.62 24.04
N SER A 47 16.43 -16.82 22.79
CA SER A 47 17.00 -16.09 21.65
C SER A 47 16.72 -14.59 21.77
N LEU A 48 17.57 -13.76 21.16
CA LEU A 48 17.32 -12.31 21.08
C LEU A 48 15.95 -12.02 20.44
N GLU A 49 15.55 -12.80 19.45
CA GLU A 49 14.21 -12.71 18.84
C GLU A 49 13.09 -12.96 19.87
N GLY A 50 13.26 -13.95 20.75
CA GLY A 50 12.32 -14.24 21.83
C GLY A 50 12.17 -13.07 22.78
N PHE A 51 13.27 -12.42 23.17
CA PHE A 51 13.22 -11.20 23.99
C PHE A 51 12.50 -10.05 23.28
N LEU A 52 12.77 -9.85 21.98
CA LEU A 52 12.11 -8.81 21.16
C LEU A 52 10.63 -9.11 20.87
N LEU A 53 10.14 -10.33 21.14
CA LEU A 53 8.71 -10.62 21.08
C LEU A 53 7.96 -10.18 22.35
N THR A 54 8.67 -10.02 23.47
CA THR A 54 8.03 -9.78 24.78
C THR A 54 7.18 -8.50 24.84
N PRO A 55 7.52 -7.35 24.20
CA PRO A 55 6.65 -6.17 24.24
C PRO A 55 5.33 -6.39 23.50
N VAL A 56 5.36 -7.13 22.38
CA VAL A 56 4.15 -7.51 21.62
C VAL A 56 3.25 -8.41 22.49
N GLN A 57 3.83 -9.36 23.20
CA GLN A 57 3.07 -10.21 24.13
C GLN A 57 2.53 -9.40 25.32
N ARG A 58 3.32 -8.46 25.84
CA ARG A 58 2.96 -7.65 27.01
C ARG A 58 1.75 -6.78 26.72
N ILE A 59 1.72 -6.11 25.58
CA ILE A 59 0.61 -5.22 25.24
C ILE A 59 -0.72 -5.99 25.06
N CYS A 60 -0.65 -7.22 24.55
CA CYS A 60 -1.82 -8.11 24.44
C CYS A 60 -2.26 -8.72 25.79
N LYS A 61 -1.37 -8.79 26.79
CA LYS A 61 -1.70 -9.38 28.10
C LYS A 61 -2.46 -8.42 29.01
N TYR A 62 -2.24 -7.10 28.90
CA TYR A 62 -2.89 -6.13 29.79
C TYR A 62 -4.42 -6.21 29.81
N PRO A 63 -5.14 -6.29 28.67
CA PRO A 63 -6.59 -6.43 28.69
C PRO A 63 -7.05 -7.72 29.40
N LEU A 64 -6.33 -8.83 29.22
CA LEU A 64 -6.65 -10.12 29.85
C LEU A 64 -6.47 -10.06 31.36
N GLN A 65 -5.34 -9.49 31.83
CA GLN A 65 -5.05 -9.36 33.25
C GLN A 65 -6.04 -8.42 33.95
N LEU A 66 -6.39 -7.30 33.31
CA LEU A 66 -7.36 -6.36 33.84
C LEU A 66 -8.79 -6.91 33.83
N ALA A 67 -9.14 -7.74 32.84
CA ALA A 67 -10.43 -8.44 32.85
C ALA A 67 -10.55 -9.39 34.04
N GLU A 68 -9.52 -10.17 34.34
CA GLU A 68 -9.52 -11.06 35.51
C GLU A 68 -9.52 -10.28 36.83
N LEU A 69 -8.73 -9.21 36.93
CA LEU A 69 -8.76 -8.32 38.09
C LEU A 69 -10.15 -7.71 38.30
N LEU A 70 -10.78 -7.24 37.22
CA LEU A 70 -12.12 -6.65 37.28
C LEU A 70 -13.14 -7.67 37.78
N LYS A 71 -13.11 -8.92 37.28
CA LYS A 71 -13.99 -10.01 37.76
C LYS A 71 -13.81 -10.28 39.26
N ALA A 72 -12.59 -10.20 39.76
CA ALA A 72 -12.27 -10.42 41.17
C ALA A 72 -12.49 -9.18 42.06
N THR A 73 -12.84 -8.03 41.48
CA THR A 73 -13.05 -6.76 42.21
C THR A 73 -14.56 -6.52 42.41
N PRO A 74 -15.10 -6.58 43.64
CA PRO A 74 -16.51 -6.33 43.92
C PRO A 74 -16.96 -4.91 43.53
N ASP A 75 -18.25 -4.74 43.23
CA ASP A 75 -18.80 -3.43 42.83
C ASP A 75 -18.65 -2.34 43.91
N SER A 76 -18.58 -2.73 45.18
CA SER A 76 -18.38 -1.82 46.32
C SER A 76 -16.92 -1.42 46.55
N HIS A 77 -15.96 -2.05 45.86
CA HIS A 77 -14.54 -1.79 46.07
C HIS A 77 -14.15 -0.43 45.49
N PRO A 78 -13.35 0.41 46.21
CA PRO A 78 -12.98 1.75 45.75
C PRO A 78 -12.27 1.75 44.38
N ASP A 79 -11.48 0.71 44.08
CA ASP A 79 -10.77 0.61 42.80
C ASP A 79 -11.62 0.08 41.62
N ARG A 80 -12.86 -0.37 41.84
CA ARG A 80 -13.69 -0.99 40.80
C ARG A 80 -13.75 -0.15 39.52
N GLN A 81 -14.11 1.13 39.68
CA GLN A 81 -14.24 2.06 38.57
C GLN A 81 -12.90 2.33 37.87
N ALA A 82 -11.81 2.43 38.63
CA ALA A 82 -10.47 2.64 38.09
C ALA A 82 -10.00 1.42 37.28
N VAL A 83 -10.25 0.20 37.76
CA VAL A 83 -9.92 -1.05 37.06
C VAL A 83 -10.75 -1.19 35.78
N GLU A 84 -12.04 -0.87 35.81
CA GLU A 84 -12.89 -0.88 34.62
C GLU A 84 -12.41 0.13 33.57
N GLY A 85 -12.10 1.36 34.00
CA GLY A 85 -11.53 2.38 33.13
C GLY A 85 -10.20 1.94 32.51
N ALA A 86 -9.32 1.33 33.29
CA ALA A 86 -8.05 0.79 32.81
C ALA A 86 -8.25 -0.35 31.81
N TYR A 87 -9.17 -1.28 32.09
CA TYR A 87 -9.52 -2.39 31.18
C TYR A 87 -9.98 -1.86 29.83
N ASN A 88 -10.94 -0.94 29.82
CA ASN A 88 -11.46 -0.34 28.60
C ASN A 88 -10.38 0.43 27.82
N ALA A 89 -9.54 1.19 28.52
CA ALA A 89 -8.42 1.90 27.91
C ALA A 89 -7.40 0.94 27.26
N MET A 90 -7.04 -0.16 27.92
CA MET A 90 -6.10 -1.12 27.36
C MET A 90 -6.70 -1.93 26.22
N ARG A 91 -8.01 -2.21 26.25
CA ARG A 91 -8.72 -2.80 25.11
C ARG A 91 -8.70 -1.87 23.89
N ALA A 92 -8.92 -0.57 24.09
CA ALA A 92 -8.82 0.43 23.02
C ALA A 92 -7.40 0.48 22.42
N VAL A 93 -6.36 0.52 23.26
CA VAL A 93 -4.96 0.48 22.81
C VAL A 93 -4.65 -0.78 21.97
N ALA A 94 -5.11 -1.95 22.42
CA ALA A 94 -4.91 -3.19 21.68
C ALA A 94 -5.64 -3.16 20.32
N SER A 95 -6.85 -2.60 20.26
CA SER A 95 -7.59 -2.39 19.02
C SER A 95 -6.82 -1.46 18.08
N ASP A 96 -6.36 -0.31 18.56
CA ASP A 96 -5.63 0.69 17.76
C ASP A 96 -4.36 0.10 17.13
N ILE A 97 -3.61 -0.71 17.89
CA ILE A 97 -2.41 -1.39 17.39
C ILE A 97 -2.78 -2.38 16.29
N ASN A 98 -3.85 -3.16 16.50
CA ASN A 98 -4.32 -4.12 15.52
C ASN A 98 -4.82 -3.45 14.23
N ASP A 99 -5.52 -2.33 14.35
CA ASP A 99 -6.03 -1.57 13.20
C ASP A 99 -4.89 -0.94 12.40
N ARG A 100 -3.87 -0.37 13.08
CA ARG A 100 -2.66 0.13 12.41
C ARG A 100 -1.86 -0.97 11.74
N LYS A 101 -1.79 -2.15 12.34
CA LYS A 101 -1.15 -3.33 11.71
C LYS A 101 -1.92 -3.75 10.46
N ARG A 102 -3.25 -3.88 10.54
CA ARG A 102 -4.11 -4.22 9.40
C ARG A 102 -3.96 -3.21 8.26
N ARG A 103 -3.88 -1.92 8.60
CA ARG A 103 -3.63 -0.85 7.62
C ARG A 103 -2.29 -1.06 6.91
N LEU A 104 -1.20 -1.30 7.63
CA LEU A 104 0.09 -1.59 7.00
C LEU A 104 0.05 -2.82 6.11
N GLU A 105 -0.62 -3.89 6.53
CA GLU A 105 -0.81 -5.10 5.69
C GLU A 105 -1.59 -4.79 4.40
N SER A 106 -2.59 -3.90 4.46
CA SER A 106 -3.31 -3.41 3.28
C SER A 106 -2.37 -2.68 2.32
N LEU A 107 -1.59 -1.71 2.83
CA LEU A 107 -0.62 -0.95 2.03
C LEU A 107 0.46 -1.87 1.43
N GLN A 108 0.92 -2.87 2.17
CA GLN A 108 1.86 -3.88 1.68
C GLN A 108 1.28 -4.67 0.51
N LYS A 109 0.02 -5.10 0.58
CA LYS A 109 -0.65 -5.81 -0.52
C LYS A 109 -0.73 -4.94 -1.78
N ILE A 110 -1.08 -3.65 -1.63
CA ILE A 110 -1.17 -2.71 -2.75
C ILE A 110 0.20 -2.53 -3.42
N ALA A 111 1.24 -2.23 -2.64
CA ALA A 111 2.58 -2.03 -3.17
C ALA A 111 3.13 -3.31 -3.81
N ALA A 112 3.01 -4.45 -3.14
CA ALA A 112 3.45 -5.73 -3.69
C ALA A 112 2.73 -6.04 -5.01
N TRP A 113 1.41 -5.83 -5.07
CA TRP A 113 0.65 -6.00 -6.30
C TRP A 113 1.16 -5.09 -7.41
N GLN A 114 1.38 -3.80 -7.15
CA GLN A 114 1.91 -2.85 -8.13
C GLN A 114 3.23 -3.34 -8.74
N TYR A 115 4.14 -3.90 -7.94
CA TYR A 115 5.41 -4.45 -8.43
C TYR A 115 5.23 -5.59 -9.44
N THR A 116 4.18 -6.41 -9.28
CA THR A 116 3.86 -7.50 -10.21
C THR A 116 3.32 -7.01 -11.56
N VAL A 117 2.85 -5.77 -11.66
CA VAL A 117 2.28 -5.23 -12.90
C VAL A 117 3.39 -4.79 -13.86
N GLU A 118 3.34 -5.26 -15.10
CA GLU A 118 4.26 -4.86 -16.16
C GLU A 118 3.79 -3.57 -16.86
N GLY A 119 4.75 -2.74 -17.30
CA GLY A 119 4.45 -1.50 -18.03
C GLY A 119 3.72 -0.43 -17.21
N TRP A 120 3.96 -0.39 -15.89
CA TRP A 120 3.38 0.60 -14.99
C TRP A 120 3.65 2.03 -15.48
N ARG A 121 2.63 2.88 -15.50
CA ARG A 121 2.72 4.30 -15.90
C ARG A 121 1.93 5.16 -14.94
N GLY A 122 2.52 6.26 -14.47
CA GLY A 122 1.91 7.21 -13.52
C GLY A 122 2.37 6.99 -12.08
N PRO A 123 1.83 7.77 -11.11
CA PRO A 123 2.23 7.73 -9.70
C PRO A 123 1.96 6.37 -9.05
N ASP A 124 2.61 6.16 -7.90
CA ASP A 124 2.44 4.99 -7.05
C ASP A 124 1.04 4.95 -6.45
N LEU A 125 0.50 3.75 -6.28
CA LEU A 125 -0.85 3.58 -5.72
C LEU A 125 -0.94 4.12 -4.30
N LEU A 126 0.11 3.97 -3.50
CA LEU A 126 0.16 4.44 -2.11
C LEU A 126 0.10 5.97 -1.99
N ASP A 127 0.26 6.71 -3.09
CA ASP A 127 0.12 8.17 -3.08
C ASP A 127 -1.28 8.63 -2.77
N ARG A 128 -2.28 7.87 -3.22
CA ARG A 128 -3.70 8.22 -3.08
C ARG A 128 -4.55 7.13 -2.45
N ASN A 129 -4.10 5.88 -2.52
CA ASN A 129 -4.91 4.72 -2.16
C ASN A 129 -4.41 4.09 -0.86
N SER A 130 -5.36 3.59 -0.08
CA SER A 130 -5.12 2.90 1.21
C SER A 130 -5.66 1.47 1.23
N ALA A 131 -6.59 1.14 0.33
CA ALA A 131 -7.20 -0.18 0.22
C ALA A 131 -7.49 -0.57 -1.23
N MET A 132 -7.29 -1.85 -1.55
CA MET A 132 -7.88 -2.47 -2.74
C MET A 132 -9.25 -3.02 -2.35
N LEU A 133 -10.31 -2.54 -2.99
CA LEU A 133 -11.70 -2.85 -2.64
C LEU A 133 -12.22 -4.07 -3.40
N HIS A 134 -11.95 -4.15 -4.71
CA HIS A 134 -12.45 -5.24 -5.54
C HIS A 134 -11.59 -5.45 -6.79
N SER A 135 -11.67 -6.63 -7.39
CA SER A 135 -11.05 -6.92 -8.68
C SER A 135 -11.83 -7.95 -9.47
N GLY A 136 -11.80 -7.87 -10.80
CA GLY A 136 -12.54 -8.80 -11.65
C GLY A 136 -12.31 -8.60 -13.14
N GLU A 137 -12.62 -9.63 -13.91
CA GLU A 137 -12.57 -9.62 -15.38
C GLU A 137 -13.84 -9.01 -15.95
N LEU A 138 -13.69 -8.06 -16.88
CA LEU A 138 -14.78 -7.27 -17.47
C LEU A 138 -14.54 -7.07 -18.96
N THR A 139 -15.61 -6.93 -19.73
CA THR A 139 -15.52 -6.34 -21.06
C THR A 139 -15.64 -4.83 -20.93
N CYS A 140 -14.62 -4.08 -21.33
CA CYS A 140 -14.62 -2.63 -21.28
C CYS A 140 -14.70 -2.04 -22.70
N ARG A 141 -15.61 -1.09 -22.88
CA ARG A 141 -15.71 -0.22 -24.07
C ARG A 141 -15.34 1.19 -23.65
N CYS A 142 -14.33 1.76 -24.29
CA CYS A 142 -13.90 3.13 -24.03
C CYS A 142 -14.36 4.05 -25.16
N MET A 143 -14.96 5.16 -24.80
CA MET A 143 -15.38 6.22 -25.70
C MET A 143 -14.74 7.53 -25.24
N ILE A 144 -14.13 8.25 -26.18
CA ILE A 144 -13.51 9.56 -25.93
C ILE A 144 -14.17 10.55 -26.88
N ASN A 145 -14.66 11.67 -26.35
CA ASN A 145 -15.31 12.73 -27.13
C ASN A 145 -16.41 12.21 -28.08
N GLY A 146 -17.25 11.28 -27.60
CA GLY A 146 -18.36 10.68 -28.35
C GLY A 146 -17.97 9.58 -29.36
N SER A 147 -16.69 9.34 -29.59
CA SER A 147 -16.22 8.28 -30.50
C SER A 147 -15.70 7.07 -29.73
N VAL A 148 -16.22 5.88 -30.03
CA VAL A 148 -15.74 4.62 -29.45
C VAL A 148 -14.32 4.36 -29.93
N GLN A 149 -13.36 4.32 -29.00
CA GLN A 149 -11.94 4.15 -29.30
C GLN A 149 -11.55 2.67 -29.34
N TRP A 150 -12.05 1.88 -28.39
CA TRP A 150 -11.73 0.46 -28.30
C TRP A 150 -12.76 -0.32 -27.47
N THR A 151 -12.81 -1.63 -27.72
CA THR A 151 -13.57 -2.61 -26.93
C THR A 151 -12.66 -3.81 -26.66
N LYS A 152 -12.38 -4.12 -25.39
CA LYS A 152 -11.44 -5.19 -24.99
C LYS A 152 -11.86 -5.84 -23.69
N GLU A 153 -11.48 -7.10 -23.51
CA GLU A 153 -11.48 -7.75 -22.20
C GLU A 153 -10.33 -7.19 -21.35
N VAL A 154 -10.66 -6.80 -20.12
CA VAL A 154 -9.73 -6.20 -19.15
C VAL A 154 -9.92 -6.85 -17.80
N VAL A 155 -8.88 -6.77 -16.96
CA VAL A 155 -8.96 -7.05 -15.53
C VAL A 155 -8.95 -5.71 -14.82
N ALA A 156 -10.01 -5.37 -14.12
CA ALA A 156 -10.15 -4.12 -13.40
C ALA A 156 -9.81 -4.34 -11.91
N PHE A 157 -9.05 -3.41 -11.32
CA PHE A 157 -8.67 -3.40 -9.91
C PHE A 157 -9.13 -2.07 -9.31
N LEU A 158 -10.14 -2.14 -8.46
CA LEU A 158 -10.73 -1.00 -7.78
C LEU A 158 -10.03 -0.77 -6.46
N PHE A 159 -9.44 0.41 -6.33
CA PHE A 159 -8.94 0.96 -5.08
C PHE A 159 -9.90 2.04 -4.58
N ASP A 160 -9.70 2.50 -3.35
CA ASP A 160 -10.49 3.56 -2.73
C ASP A 160 -10.55 4.85 -3.54
N GLN A 161 -9.47 5.26 -4.22
CA GLN A 161 -9.43 6.51 -5.01
C GLN A 161 -9.14 6.33 -6.50
N THR A 162 -8.84 5.12 -6.95
CA THR A 162 -8.39 4.86 -8.33
C THR A 162 -8.93 3.53 -8.85
N LEU A 163 -9.34 3.47 -10.12
CA LEU A 163 -9.55 2.22 -10.85
C LEU A 163 -8.38 1.97 -11.81
N ILE A 164 -7.73 0.82 -11.70
CA ILE A 164 -6.67 0.41 -12.61
C ILE A 164 -7.19 -0.65 -13.58
N LEU A 165 -6.92 -0.45 -14.87
CA LEU A 165 -7.26 -1.40 -15.92
C LEU A 165 -6.01 -2.11 -16.43
N CYS A 166 -6.04 -3.43 -16.42
CA CYS A 166 -4.96 -4.30 -16.88
C CYS A 166 -5.45 -5.23 -18.00
N LYS A 167 -4.49 -5.73 -18.78
CA LYS A 167 -4.69 -6.89 -19.66
C LYS A 167 -3.94 -8.09 -19.06
N ARG A 168 -4.55 -9.28 -19.10
CA ARG A 168 -3.86 -10.51 -18.72
C ARG A 168 -2.81 -10.90 -19.76
N ASP A 169 -1.60 -11.24 -19.32
CA ASP A 169 -0.59 -11.83 -20.20
C ASP A 169 -1.00 -13.29 -20.51
N LEU A 170 -1.12 -13.61 -21.81
CA LEU A 170 -1.54 -14.93 -22.27
C LEU A 170 -0.42 -15.97 -22.20
N LEU A 171 0.84 -15.53 -22.20
CA LEU A 171 2.02 -16.40 -22.13
C LEU A 171 2.45 -16.64 -20.68
N LYS A 172 2.39 -15.61 -19.83
CA LYS A 172 2.72 -15.70 -18.42
C LYS A 172 1.47 -15.54 -17.56
N ARG A 173 0.78 -16.66 -17.29
CA ARG A 173 -0.59 -16.75 -16.75
C ARG A 173 -0.93 -15.97 -15.44
N ASN A 174 0.04 -15.36 -14.76
CA ASN A 174 -0.16 -14.58 -13.53
C ASN A 174 0.30 -13.12 -13.62
N LEU A 175 0.72 -12.65 -14.80
CA LEU A 175 1.19 -11.27 -14.98
C LEU A 175 0.11 -10.39 -15.60
N HIS A 176 -0.01 -9.20 -15.03
CA HIS A 176 -0.92 -8.15 -15.49
C HIS A 176 -0.12 -7.07 -16.19
N ILE A 177 -0.57 -6.66 -17.38
CA ILE A 177 0.04 -5.56 -18.13
C ILE A 177 -0.84 -4.34 -17.94
N PHE A 178 -0.28 -3.27 -17.38
CA PHE A 178 -0.98 -2.00 -17.18
C PHE A 178 -1.50 -1.46 -18.51
N LYS A 179 -2.76 -1.01 -18.54
CA LYS A 179 -3.38 -0.38 -19.71
C LYS A 179 -3.82 1.03 -19.44
N ASP A 180 -4.58 1.24 -18.38
CA ASP A 180 -5.15 2.55 -18.09
C ASP A 180 -5.39 2.75 -16.59
N ARG A 181 -5.61 4.02 -16.20
CA ARG A 181 -5.98 4.41 -14.83
C ARG A 181 -7.08 5.47 -14.88
N VAL A 182 -8.05 5.35 -13.98
CA VAL A 182 -9.15 6.30 -13.84
C VAL A 182 -9.16 6.80 -12.40
N SER A 183 -9.06 8.12 -12.23
CA SER A 183 -9.26 8.76 -10.91
C SER A 183 -10.74 8.74 -10.57
N LEU A 184 -11.10 8.24 -9.39
CA LEU A 184 -12.50 8.17 -8.98
C LEU A 184 -13.07 9.54 -8.59
N ASP A 185 -12.21 10.51 -8.20
CA ASP A 185 -12.67 11.87 -7.90
C ASP A 185 -13.12 12.64 -9.14
N ALA A 186 -12.62 12.25 -10.31
CA ALA A 186 -12.95 12.86 -11.60
C ALA A 186 -13.94 12.00 -12.41
N ALA A 187 -14.44 10.91 -11.84
CA ALA A 187 -15.30 9.95 -12.52
C ALA A 187 -16.60 9.75 -11.74
N ARG A 188 -17.73 9.82 -12.46
CA ARG A 188 -19.05 9.50 -11.91
C ARG A 188 -19.41 8.06 -12.23
N PHE A 189 -19.73 7.28 -11.19
CA PHE A 189 -20.29 5.94 -11.32
C PHE A 189 -21.76 5.98 -11.75
N VAL A 190 -22.14 5.09 -12.67
CA VAL A 190 -23.51 4.97 -13.17
C VAL A 190 -23.87 3.50 -13.34
N ASP A 191 -24.87 3.02 -12.60
CA ASP A 191 -25.44 1.70 -12.83
C ASP A 191 -26.33 1.69 -14.09
N ILE A 192 -26.13 0.71 -14.97
CA ILE A 192 -26.84 0.60 -16.25
C ILE A 192 -27.76 -0.62 -16.26
N LYS A 193 -29.05 -0.37 -16.51
CA LYS A 193 -30.05 -1.44 -16.69
C LYS A 193 -29.80 -2.19 -18.00
N ASP A 194 -30.14 -3.48 -18.02
CA ASP A 194 -30.04 -4.30 -19.23
C ASP A 194 -30.93 -3.71 -20.34
N GLY A 195 -30.41 -3.61 -21.55
CA GLY A 195 -31.10 -2.94 -22.66
C GLY A 195 -30.14 -2.29 -23.64
N LYS A 196 -30.65 -1.36 -24.46
CA LYS A 196 -29.82 -0.63 -25.42
C LYS A 196 -29.21 0.61 -24.76
N ASP A 197 -27.89 0.68 -24.79
CA ASP A 197 -27.17 1.87 -24.33
C ASP A 197 -27.20 2.95 -25.43
N ALA A 198 -27.70 4.14 -25.09
CA ALA A 198 -27.87 5.24 -26.06
C ALA A 198 -26.52 5.78 -26.56
N ASN A 199 -25.52 5.87 -25.67
CA ASN A 199 -24.24 6.48 -26.00
C ASN A 199 -23.42 5.56 -26.91
N PHE A 200 -23.34 4.28 -26.56
CA PHE A 200 -22.56 3.30 -27.33
C PHE A 200 -23.36 2.64 -28.45
N GLY A 201 -24.68 2.83 -28.52
CA GLY A 201 -25.55 2.27 -29.55
C GLY A 201 -25.72 0.74 -29.49
N VAL A 202 -25.30 0.11 -28.39
CA VAL A 202 -25.17 -1.35 -28.25
C VAL A 202 -26.09 -1.90 -27.17
N SER A 203 -26.58 -3.13 -27.36
CA SER A 203 -27.26 -3.85 -26.30
C SER A 203 -26.25 -4.30 -25.24
N VAL A 204 -26.55 -4.02 -23.98
CA VAL A 204 -25.72 -4.34 -22.82
C VAL A 204 -26.52 -5.18 -21.83
N LYS A 205 -25.80 -6.11 -21.19
CA LYS A 205 -26.30 -6.87 -20.06
C LYS A 205 -25.28 -6.80 -18.94
N HIS A 206 -25.79 -6.71 -17.73
CA HIS A 206 -25.01 -6.74 -16.50
C HIS A 206 -23.91 -5.65 -16.47
N ALA A 207 -24.27 -4.44 -16.91
CA ALA A 207 -23.31 -3.38 -17.19
C ALA A 207 -23.37 -2.22 -16.19
N TRP A 208 -22.27 -1.48 -16.11
CA TRP A 208 -22.13 -0.22 -15.37
C TRP A 208 -21.14 0.68 -16.11
N LYS A 209 -21.15 1.99 -15.79
CA LYS A 209 -20.28 2.99 -16.44
C LYS A 209 -19.50 3.81 -15.44
N LEU A 210 -18.33 4.25 -15.89
CA LEU A 210 -17.62 5.40 -15.32
C LEU A 210 -17.55 6.51 -16.37
N VAL A 211 -18.05 7.68 -16.00
CA VAL A 211 -18.12 8.85 -16.87
C VAL A 211 -17.24 9.95 -16.29
N THR A 212 -16.22 10.33 -17.05
CA THR A 212 -15.41 11.54 -16.82
C THR A 212 -15.83 12.61 -17.83
N ASP A 213 -15.28 13.82 -17.72
CA ASP A 213 -15.62 14.93 -18.61
C ASP A 213 -15.34 14.63 -20.10
N THR A 214 -14.27 13.89 -20.38
CA THR A 214 -13.80 13.60 -21.74
C THR A 214 -14.05 12.16 -22.18
N THR A 215 -14.09 11.24 -21.20
CA THR A 215 -14.02 9.79 -21.45
C THR A 215 -15.14 9.05 -20.72
N GLN A 216 -15.78 8.12 -21.43
CA GLN A 216 -16.76 7.20 -20.87
C GLN A 216 -16.26 5.76 -21.01
N TYR A 217 -16.25 5.05 -19.89
CA TYR A 217 -15.94 3.63 -19.83
C TYR A 217 -17.21 2.86 -19.52
N LEU A 218 -17.62 1.97 -20.43
CA LEU A 218 -18.74 1.06 -20.26
C LEU A 218 -18.20 -0.34 -19.97
N PHE A 219 -18.51 -0.86 -18.80
CA PHE A 219 -18.08 -2.18 -18.36
C PHE A 219 -19.26 -3.14 -18.37
N SER A 220 -19.07 -4.33 -18.93
CA SER A 220 -20.05 -5.42 -18.92
C SER A 220 -19.48 -6.60 -18.14
N CYS A 221 -20.24 -7.06 -17.14
CA CYS A 221 -19.89 -8.19 -16.31
C CYS A 221 -20.36 -9.50 -16.96
N ARG A 222 -19.73 -10.62 -16.57
CA ARG A 222 -20.12 -11.96 -17.05
C ARG A 222 -21.52 -12.36 -16.58
N ASP A 223 -21.89 -11.97 -15.36
CA ASP A 223 -23.15 -12.35 -14.73
C ASP A 223 -23.69 -11.26 -13.79
N ARG A 224 -24.95 -11.42 -13.37
CA ARG A 224 -25.65 -10.50 -12.48
C ARG A 224 -25.02 -10.43 -11.08
N LYS A 225 -24.41 -11.51 -10.60
CA LYS A 225 -23.79 -11.54 -9.26
C LYS A 225 -22.56 -10.66 -9.23
N SER A 226 -21.69 -10.80 -10.23
CA SER A 226 -20.51 -9.97 -10.45
C SER A 226 -20.90 -8.50 -10.56
N LYS A 227 -21.94 -8.18 -11.35
CA LYS A 227 -22.46 -6.80 -11.43
C LYS A 227 -22.85 -6.26 -10.04
N ARG A 228 -23.62 -7.03 -9.26
CA ARG A 228 -24.04 -6.60 -7.91
C ARG A 228 -22.84 -6.30 -7.01
N GLN A 229 -21.82 -7.17 -7.01
CA GLN A 229 -20.61 -6.94 -6.23
C GLN A 229 -19.90 -5.64 -6.61
N TRP A 230 -19.79 -5.34 -7.91
CA TRP A 230 -19.22 -4.06 -8.37
C TRP A 230 -20.05 -2.86 -7.90
N VAL A 231 -21.37 -2.89 -8.10
CA VAL A 231 -22.29 -1.81 -7.70
C VAL A 231 -22.23 -1.58 -6.19
N GLU A 232 -22.40 -2.63 -5.39
CA GLU A 232 -22.35 -2.58 -3.92
C GLU A 232 -21.00 -2.02 -3.43
N THR A 233 -19.88 -2.39 -4.08
CA THR A 233 -18.56 -1.88 -3.72
C THR A 233 -18.41 -0.39 -4.03
N PHE A 234 -18.86 0.07 -5.20
CA PHE A 234 -18.83 1.49 -5.56
C PHE A 234 -19.73 2.33 -4.64
N GLU A 235 -20.95 1.85 -4.37
CA GLU A 235 -21.89 2.53 -3.46
C GLU A 235 -21.34 2.62 -2.03
N ALA A 236 -20.74 1.53 -1.51
CA ALA A 236 -20.10 1.53 -0.21
C ALA A 236 -18.91 2.50 -0.15
N ARG A 237 -18.10 2.57 -1.22
CA ARG A 237 -17.01 3.54 -1.34
C ARG A 237 -17.53 4.97 -1.33
N ASP A 238 -18.53 5.28 -2.16
CA ASP A 238 -19.05 6.63 -2.30
C ASP A 238 -19.74 7.10 -1.01
N ALA A 239 -20.44 6.21 -0.31
CA ALA A 239 -21.01 6.51 1.01
C ALA A 239 -19.93 6.86 2.05
N ARG A 240 -18.80 6.13 2.05
CA ARG A 240 -17.66 6.44 2.94
C ARG A 240 -17.02 7.78 2.60
N HIS A 241 -16.85 8.05 1.31
CA HIS A 241 -16.29 9.31 0.81
C HIS A 241 -17.15 10.52 1.23
N GLN A 242 -18.46 10.42 1.05
CA GLN A 242 -19.42 11.49 1.44
C GLN A 242 -19.46 11.73 2.95
N GLN A 243 -19.23 10.70 3.77
CA GLN A 243 -19.15 10.82 5.22
C GLN A 243 -17.77 11.31 5.72
N GLY A 244 -16.80 11.53 4.83
CA GLY A 244 -15.44 11.89 5.21
C GLY A 244 -14.70 10.78 5.96
N LEU A 245 -15.13 9.53 5.80
CA LEU A 245 -14.54 8.33 6.41
C LEU A 245 -13.49 7.67 5.51
N ASP A 246 -12.98 8.44 4.55
CA ASP A 246 -11.86 8.02 3.73
C ASP A 246 -10.61 7.87 4.59
N GLU A 247 -9.93 6.76 4.36
CA GLU A 247 -8.64 6.56 4.99
C GLU A 247 -7.64 7.55 4.40
N ARG A 248 -6.85 8.16 5.29
CA ARG A 248 -5.78 9.06 4.86
C ARG A 248 -4.81 8.35 3.91
N PRO A 249 -4.14 9.08 3.00
CA PRO A 249 -3.03 8.55 2.23
C PRO A 249 -1.93 7.95 3.12
N ALA A 250 -1.12 7.06 2.55
CA ALA A 250 0.01 6.49 3.26
C ALA A 250 1.01 7.59 3.62
N THR A 251 1.39 7.64 4.90
CA THR A 251 2.47 8.53 5.39
C THR A 251 3.83 8.07 4.87
N ASN A 252 4.81 8.96 4.91
CA ASN A 252 6.19 8.62 4.51
C ASN A 252 6.76 7.44 5.33
N ASP A 253 6.47 7.38 6.63
CA ASP A 253 6.91 6.27 7.48
C ASP A 253 6.26 4.94 7.10
N GLU A 254 4.94 4.94 6.84
CA GLU A 254 4.24 3.75 6.35
C GLU A 254 4.80 3.29 5.01
N ARG A 255 5.02 4.21 4.06
CA ARG A 255 5.62 3.88 2.75
C ARG A 255 7.02 3.30 2.91
N ARG A 256 7.87 3.94 3.72
CA ARG A 256 9.23 3.46 4.01
C ARG A 256 9.20 2.05 4.58
N LEU A 257 8.33 1.81 5.57
CA LEU A 257 8.20 0.52 6.23
C LEU A 257 7.65 -0.56 5.28
N VAL A 258 6.64 -0.23 4.48
CA VAL A 258 6.07 -1.11 3.45
C VAL A 258 7.15 -1.53 2.45
N ILE A 259 7.90 -0.56 1.90
CA ILE A 259 8.98 -0.83 0.93
C ILE A 259 10.08 -1.68 1.56
N ALA A 260 10.52 -1.35 2.78
CA ALA A 260 11.51 -2.14 3.52
C ALA A 260 11.04 -3.57 3.77
N THR A 261 9.75 -3.76 4.05
CA THR A 261 9.17 -5.10 4.27
C THR A 261 9.13 -5.91 2.97
N ILE A 262 8.71 -5.30 1.85
CA ILE A 262 8.59 -5.99 0.56
C ILE A 262 9.98 -6.36 -0.01
N ARG A 263 10.99 -5.50 0.20
CA ARG A 263 12.37 -5.74 -0.23
C ARG A 263 13.16 -6.65 0.70
N SER A 264 12.55 -7.09 1.81
CA SER A 264 13.24 -7.95 2.76
C SER A 264 13.52 -9.33 2.16
N PRO A 265 14.75 -9.87 2.26
CA PRO A 265 15.13 -11.17 1.69
C PRO A 265 14.27 -12.35 2.13
N LEU A 266 13.59 -12.25 3.28
CA LEU A 266 12.67 -13.28 3.78
C LEU A 266 11.32 -13.30 3.06
N VAL A 267 10.90 -12.20 2.43
CA VAL A 267 9.67 -12.13 1.63
C VAL A 267 9.93 -12.57 0.19
N GLU A 268 11.16 -12.39 -0.30
CA GLU A 268 11.61 -12.89 -1.61
C GLU A 268 11.55 -14.42 -1.71
N SER A 269 11.78 -15.15 -0.61
CA SER A 269 11.68 -16.62 -0.59
C SER A 269 10.23 -17.16 -0.66
N ASN A 270 9.22 -16.33 -0.39
CA ASN A 270 7.80 -16.71 -0.42
C ASN A 270 7.12 -16.42 -1.78
N GLY A 271 7.88 -16.02 -2.82
CA GLY A 271 7.38 -15.96 -4.20
C GLY A 271 6.46 -14.78 -4.54
N ILE A 272 6.40 -13.74 -3.70
CA ILE A 272 5.51 -12.58 -3.92
C ILE A 272 6.11 -11.53 -4.87
N VAL A 273 7.43 -11.51 -5.05
CA VAL A 273 8.12 -10.50 -5.87
C VAL A 273 9.02 -11.18 -6.90
N ALA A 274 8.62 -11.16 -8.17
CA ALA A 274 9.51 -11.52 -9.27
C ALA A 274 10.55 -10.41 -9.47
N ARG A 275 11.82 -10.79 -9.62
CA ARG A 275 12.96 -9.88 -9.88
C ARG A 275 12.62 -8.90 -11.01
N LYS A 276 12.53 -7.60 -10.71
CA LYS A 276 12.79 -6.54 -11.70
C LYS A 276 14.18 -5.99 -11.42
N SER A 277 15.00 -5.84 -12.46
CA SER A 277 16.38 -5.39 -12.38
C SER A 277 16.48 -3.98 -11.78
N GLU A 278 17.58 -3.72 -11.05
CA GLU A 278 17.85 -2.45 -10.38
C GLU A 278 17.84 -1.22 -11.32
N SER A 279 17.94 -1.44 -12.63
CA SER A 279 17.96 -0.41 -13.67
C SER A 279 16.64 0.35 -13.89
N GLN A 280 15.52 -0.07 -13.28
CA GLN A 280 14.24 0.67 -13.30
C GLN A 280 13.97 1.46 -12.00
N LEU A 281 14.90 1.47 -11.04
CA LEU A 281 14.75 2.04 -9.70
C LEU A 281 14.96 3.57 -9.60
N GLY A 282 14.93 4.30 -10.72
CA GLY A 282 15.06 5.75 -10.72
C GLY A 282 13.79 6.44 -10.23
N LEU A 283 13.64 6.58 -8.90
CA LEU A 283 12.72 7.54 -8.29
C LEU A 283 13.01 8.93 -8.87
N HIS A 284 12.04 9.51 -9.58
CA HIS A 284 12.05 10.93 -9.88
C HIS A 284 11.88 11.69 -8.57
N SER A 285 13.00 12.16 -8.01
CA SER A 285 12.99 13.24 -7.03
C SER A 285 12.49 14.49 -7.75
N SER A 286 11.26 14.91 -7.43
CA SER A 286 10.77 16.24 -7.76
C SER A 286 11.49 17.27 -6.88
N ASP A 287 12.60 17.80 -7.37
CA ASP A 287 13.11 19.10 -6.94
C ASP A 287 12.84 20.11 -8.06
N SER A 288 11.89 21.02 -7.79
CA SER A 288 11.54 22.15 -8.63
C SER A 288 11.66 23.44 -7.80
N SER A 289 12.74 24.18 -8.02
CA SER A 289 12.95 25.65 -7.82
C SER A 289 14.44 25.90 -8.15
N ASP A 290 14.92 26.83 -8.98
CA ASP A 290 14.40 28.09 -9.50
C ASP A 290 15.17 28.49 -10.79
N GLY A 291 14.47 29.14 -11.73
CA GLY A 291 14.92 30.30 -12.54
C GLY A 291 16.05 30.18 -13.61
N PRO A 292 15.80 30.56 -14.88
CA PRO A 292 16.86 30.69 -15.89
C PRO A 292 17.49 32.10 -15.85
N MET A 293 18.81 32.19 -15.60
CA MET A 293 19.55 33.43 -15.83
C MET A 293 20.16 33.48 -17.23
N SER A 294 19.87 34.62 -17.87
CA SER A 294 20.21 35.09 -19.20
C SER A 294 21.70 35.00 -19.56
N ARG A 295 21.98 34.55 -20.78
CA ARG A 295 23.28 34.68 -21.47
C ARG A 295 23.55 36.15 -21.77
N ARG A 296 24.70 36.68 -21.32
CA ARG A 296 25.34 37.84 -21.94
C ARG A 296 26.77 37.52 -22.37
N ASN A 297 26.99 37.77 -23.66
CA ASN A 297 28.25 37.86 -24.37
C ASN A 297 29.27 38.75 -23.64
N SER A 298 30.53 38.33 -23.60
CA SER A 298 31.66 39.23 -23.81
C SER A 298 32.83 38.45 -24.40
N GLY A 299 33.30 38.91 -25.56
CA GLY A 299 34.53 38.44 -26.18
C GLY A 299 35.68 39.38 -25.87
N ALA A 300 36.89 38.82 -25.73
CA ALA A 300 38.18 39.46 -25.97
C ALA A 300 39.25 38.35 -25.95
N LYS A 301 39.77 37.98 -27.13
CA LYS A 301 41.08 38.40 -27.70
C LYS A 301 42.32 37.81 -27.01
N LYS A 302 43.01 37.00 -27.83
CA LYS A 302 44.48 36.92 -28.04
C LYS A 302 45.36 36.47 -26.86
N ASN A 303 46.06 35.35 -27.02
CA ASN A 303 47.42 35.42 -27.58
C ASN A 303 48.00 34.06 -28.00
N SER A 304 48.77 34.15 -29.07
CA SER A 304 49.56 33.11 -29.73
C SER A 304 50.83 32.81 -28.94
N ILE A 305 51.22 31.54 -28.78
CA ILE A 305 52.62 31.10 -28.92
C ILE A 305 52.64 29.73 -29.62
N ARG A 306 53.47 29.66 -30.66
CA ARG A 306 53.72 28.52 -31.55
C ARG A 306 55.20 28.14 -31.43
N LYS A 307 55.50 26.86 -31.71
CA LYS A 307 56.83 26.25 -32.05
C LYS A 307 57.67 25.82 -30.83
N LYS A 308 58.36 24.67 -30.81
CA LYS A 308 58.71 23.61 -31.82
C LYS A 308 59.22 22.37 -31.05
N PRO A 309 59.40 21.19 -31.69
CA PRO A 309 59.92 19.97 -31.07
C PRO A 309 61.42 19.73 -31.37
N SER A 310 61.92 18.61 -30.79
CA SER A 310 63.14 17.82 -31.06
C SER A 310 64.44 18.17 -30.31
N SER A 311 64.82 17.26 -29.41
CA SER A 311 66.05 16.45 -29.47
C SER A 311 65.87 15.22 -28.58
#